data_AF-A0AAN8M5K4-F1
#
_entry.id   AF-A0AAN8M5K4-F1
#
_cell.length_a   1.000
_cell.length_b   1.000
_cell.length_c   1.000
_cell.angle_alpha   90.00
_cell.angle_beta   90.00
_cell.angle_gamma   90.00
#
_symmetry.space_group_name_H-M   'P 1'
#
loop_
_entity.id
_entity.type
_entity.pdbx_description
1 polymer ?
#
loop_
_entity_poly.entity_id
_entity_poly.type
_entity_poly.pdbx_seq_one_letter_code
_entity_poly.pdbx_strand_id
1 'polypeptide(L)'
;MHWQQLRPCPEPVKSDTPVEKSLGTVLFQPCHIIVTRRKTRLVPYQWRPFRTAQINRPKKRTRSESNEKLALIPLGKPKSGRVWKDRNKQRFSALVRDKPLCSSWEKKMEAKREKELVKKYSVQLKEDKAREKEEKRKRHEENLKRRAENERKAEVVQVIRNTTKIKRMKKKQLRKIEKRDTLAMLQKSQPRNPKAARKGGKGDK
;
A
#
# COMPACT_ATOMS: atom_id res chain seq x y z
N MET A 1 44.82 -29.50 -43.74
CA MET A 1 45.42 -28.61 -42.73
C MET A 1 44.72 -27.25 -42.84
N HIS A 2 43.57 -27.07 -42.19
CA HIS A 2 42.79 -25.84 -42.20
C HIS A 2 42.59 -25.43 -40.74
N TRP A 3 43.41 -24.51 -40.26
CA TRP A 3 43.28 -23.92 -38.93
C TRP A 3 42.18 -22.86 -38.99
N GLN A 4 41.01 -23.13 -38.39
CA GLN A 4 39.99 -22.10 -38.19
C GLN A 4 40.46 -21.16 -37.08
N GLN A 5 40.63 -19.87 -37.43
CA GLN A 5 40.81 -18.76 -36.50
C GLN A 5 39.67 -18.76 -35.46
N LEU A 6 40.01 -18.96 -34.19
CA LEU A 6 39.12 -18.69 -33.06
C LEU A 6 38.91 -17.18 -32.96
N ARG A 7 37.65 -16.73 -32.89
CA ARG A 7 37.31 -15.31 -32.67
C ARG A 7 37.73 -14.90 -31.25
N PRO A 8 38.27 -13.68 -31.04
CA PRO A 8 38.54 -13.17 -29.70
C PRO A 8 37.23 -12.90 -28.94
N CYS A 9 37.21 -13.24 -27.64
CA CYS A 9 36.13 -12.89 -26.72
C CYS A 9 35.99 -11.36 -26.58
N PRO A 10 34.77 -10.82 -26.44
CA PRO A 10 34.57 -9.41 -26.12
C PRO A 10 34.98 -9.12 -24.66
N GLU A 11 35.79 -8.09 -24.46
CA GLU A 11 36.22 -7.63 -23.14
C GLU A 11 35.06 -7.02 -22.32
N PRO A 12 35.10 -7.14 -20.98
CA PRO A 12 34.11 -6.54 -20.10
C PRO A 12 34.32 -5.02 -19.99
N VAL A 13 33.24 -4.27 -20.25
CA VAL A 13 33.17 -2.81 -20.07
C VAL A 13 33.29 -2.48 -18.57
N LYS A 14 34.35 -1.74 -18.21
CA LYS A 14 34.55 -1.22 -16.85
C LYS A 14 33.58 -0.06 -16.60
N SER A 15 32.63 -0.24 -15.70
CA SER A 15 31.81 0.84 -15.16
C SER A 15 32.54 1.49 -13.98
N ASP A 16 33.05 2.71 -14.18
CA ASP A 16 33.63 3.53 -13.12
C ASP A 16 32.51 4.08 -12.22
N THR A 17 32.27 3.42 -11.08
CA THR A 17 31.56 4.03 -9.95
C THR A 17 32.57 4.71 -9.04
N PRO A 18 32.46 6.03 -8.76
CA PRO A 18 33.32 6.65 -7.76
C PRO A 18 32.94 6.14 -6.37
N VAL A 19 33.92 5.49 -5.74
CA VAL A 19 33.93 5.09 -4.32
C VAL A 19 33.72 6.32 -3.45
N GLU A 20 32.61 6.36 -2.70
CA GLU A 20 32.41 7.30 -1.60
C GLU A 20 33.49 7.07 -0.54
N LYS A 21 34.28 8.10 -0.31
CA LYS A 21 35.30 8.15 0.73
C LYS A 21 34.60 8.25 2.08
N SER A 22 34.82 7.24 2.92
CA SER A 22 34.57 7.26 4.35
C SER A 22 35.18 8.50 5.00
N LEU A 23 34.36 9.32 5.64
CA LEU A 23 34.82 10.34 6.58
C LEU A 23 34.20 10.07 7.96
N GLY A 24 35.06 9.59 8.85
CA GLY A 24 35.13 9.94 10.26
C GLY A 24 33.84 10.03 11.08
N THR A 25 33.61 9.01 11.90
CA THR A 25 32.83 9.13 13.14
C THR A 25 33.49 10.16 14.06
N VAL A 26 32.93 11.37 14.14
CA VAL A 26 33.30 12.36 15.15
C VAL A 26 32.31 12.24 16.31
N LEU A 27 32.83 11.89 17.48
CA LEU A 27 32.13 11.95 18.77
C LEU A 27 31.59 13.38 18.99
N PHE A 28 30.28 13.53 19.00
CA PHE A 28 29.62 14.80 19.33
C PHE A 28 29.37 14.84 20.85
N GLN A 29 30.21 15.59 21.58
CA GLN A 29 29.90 16.00 22.94
C GLN A 29 28.73 17.01 22.93
N PRO A 30 27.77 16.93 23.87
CA PRO A 30 26.63 17.84 23.92
C PRO A 30 27.02 19.16 24.61
N CYS A 31 27.58 20.09 23.83
CA CYS A 31 27.72 21.48 24.28
C CYS A 31 26.36 22.16 24.23
N HIS A 32 25.84 22.55 25.40
CA HIS A 32 24.63 23.35 25.53
C HIS A 32 24.84 24.72 24.90
N ILE A 33 24.41 24.88 23.64
CA ILE A 33 24.26 26.18 23.01
C ILE A 33 22.88 26.70 23.40
N ILE A 34 22.87 27.67 24.30
CA ILE A 34 21.69 28.51 24.58
C ILE A 34 21.45 29.33 23.31
N VAL A 35 20.59 28.83 22.43
CA VAL A 35 20.11 29.58 21.27
C VAL A 35 19.19 30.67 21.84
N THR A 36 19.75 31.86 22.04
CA THR A 36 18.91 33.06 22.15
C THR A 36 18.14 33.18 20.84
N ARG A 37 16.84 32.87 20.93
CA ARG A 37 15.89 32.94 19.84
C ARG A 37 15.75 34.40 19.43
N ARG A 38 16.66 34.89 18.58
CA ARG A 38 16.49 36.16 17.87
C ARG A 38 15.28 35.98 16.96
N LYS A 39 14.12 36.36 17.51
CA LYS A 39 12.84 36.47 16.84
C LYS A 39 13.03 37.49 15.72
N THR A 40 13.39 37.03 14.54
CA THR A 40 13.26 37.81 13.32
C THR A 40 11.78 38.11 13.18
N ARG A 41 11.38 39.32 13.63
CA ARG A 41 10.07 39.87 13.31
C ARG A 41 10.07 40.03 11.80
N LEU A 42 9.43 39.10 11.09
CA LEU A 42 8.91 39.38 9.77
C LEU A 42 8.00 40.58 9.94
N VAL A 43 8.47 41.75 9.53
CA VAL A 43 7.68 42.97 9.51
C VAL A 43 6.56 42.69 8.51
N PRO A 44 5.29 42.67 8.92
CA PRO A 44 4.22 42.53 7.95
C PRO A 44 4.32 43.71 7.00
N TYR A 45 4.44 43.42 5.70
CA TYR A 45 4.38 44.43 4.65
C TYR A 45 3.02 45.13 4.79
N GLN A 46 3.00 46.27 5.48
CA GLN A 46 1.85 47.13 5.54
C GLN A 46 1.69 47.71 4.15
N TRP A 47 0.70 47.20 3.43
CA TRP A 47 0.17 47.83 2.23
C TRP A 47 -0.21 49.25 2.60
N ARG A 48 0.63 50.23 2.26
CA ARG A 48 0.21 51.63 2.25
C ARG A 48 -0.82 51.74 1.12
N PRO A 49 -2.09 52.05 1.41
CA PRO A 49 -3.03 52.33 0.35
C PRO A 49 -2.50 53.55 -0.42
N PHE A 50 -2.28 53.35 -1.72
CA PHE A 50 -1.97 54.43 -2.65
C PHE A 50 -3.05 55.50 -2.46
N ARG A 51 -2.68 56.74 -2.08
CA ARG A 51 -3.64 57.86 -2.01
C ARG A 51 -4.12 58.12 -3.43
N THR A 52 -5.26 57.54 -3.80
CA THR A 52 -5.99 57.97 -4.98
C THR A 52 -6.50 59.38 -4.69
N ALA A 53 -5.95 60.37 -5.39
CA ALA A 53 -6.57 61.69 -5.46
C ALA A 53 -8.03 61.50 -5.88
N GLN A 54 -8.96 61.92 -5.03
CA GLN A 54 -10.38 61.88 -5.36
C GLN A 54 -10.65 62.89 -6.47
N ILE A 55 -10.69 62.41 -7.71
CA ILE A 55 -11.34 63.14 -8.79
C ILE A 55 -12.82 63.10 -8.44
N ASN A 56 -13.37 64.24 -8.02
CA ASN A 56 -14.81 64.47 -7.92
C ASN A 56 -15.44 64.34 -9.32
N ARG A 57 -15.71 63.11 -9.75
CA ARG A 57 -16.53 62.85 -10.92
C ARG A 57 -17.99 62.93 -10.48
N PRO A 58 -18.84 63.70 -11.15
CA PRO A 58 -20.25 63.78 -10.80
C PRO A 58 -20.85 62.36 -10.87
N LYS A 59 -21.35 61.89 -9.73
CA LYS A 59 -21.94 60.56 -9.59
C LYS A 59 -23.21 60.52 -10.45
N LYS A 60 -23.18 59.83 -11.59
CA LYS A 60 -24.41 59.46 -12.31
C LYS A 60 -25.22 58.58 -11.37
N ARG A 61 -26.38 59.07 -10.93
CA ARG A 61 -27.30 58.39 -10.01
C ARG A 61 -27.51 56.95 -10.46
N THR A 62 -26.88 55.99 -9.76
CA THR A 62 -27.15 54.57 -9.99
C THR A 62 -28.45 54.20 -9.28
N ARG A 63 -29.26 53.37 -9.92
CA ARG A 63 -30.56 52.86 -9.42
C ARG A 63 -30.48 52.16 -8.04
N SER A 64 -29.29 51.98 -7.49
CA SER A 64 -29.05 51.48 -6.13
C SER A 64 -29.44 52.50 -5.05
N GLU A 65 -29.26 53.81 -5.29
CA GLU A 65 -29.59 54.86 -4.31
C GLU A 65 -31.10 55.01 -4.09
N SER A 66 -31.93 54.59 -5.04
CA SER A 66 -33.39 54.59 -4.87
C SER A 66 -33.89 53.40 -4.03
N ASN A 67 -33.11 52.32 -3.89
CA ASN A 67 -33.51 51.17 -3.07
C ASN A 67 -33.22 51.40 -1.58
N GLU A 68 -32.12 52.09 -1.25
CA GLU A 68 -31.82 52.48 0.14
C GLU A 68 -32.87 53.44 0.69
N LYS A 69 -33.37 54.37 -0.14
CA LYS A 69 -34.47 55.26 0.23
C LYS A 69 -35.79 54.54 0.50
N LEU A 70 -36.02 53.34 -0.07
CA LEU A 70 -37.19 52.50 0.23
C LEU A 70 -37.04 51.69 1.54
N ALA A 71 -35.82 51.55 2.06
CA ALA A 71 -35.56 50.94 3.37
C ALA A 71 -35.75 51.94 4.53
N LEU A 72 -35.55 53.24 4.27
CA LEU A 72 -35.75 54.34 5.22
C LEU A 72 -37.22 54.73 5.44
N ILE A 73 -38.14 54.30 4.58
CA ILE A 73 -39.57 54.52 4.83
C ILE A 73 -40.03 53.48 5.88
N PRO A 74 -40.40 53.90 7.11
CA PRO A 74 -40.96 52.98 8.08
C PRO A 74 -42.31 52.47 7.53
N LEU A 75 -42.40 51.18 7.25
CA LEU A 75 -43.67 50.57 6.85
C LEU A 75 -44.46 50.16 8.09
N GLY A 76 -45.75 50.45 8.07
CA GLY A 76 -46.69 50.00 9.09
C GLY A 76 -46.79 48.47 9.13
N LYS A 77 -47.05 47.94 10.32
CA LYS A 77 -47.32 46.50 10.51
C LYS A 77 -48.69 46.18 9.89
N PRO A 78 -48.84 45.09 9.12
CA PRO A 78 -50.15 44.68 8.61
C PRO A 78 -51.09 44.34 9.77
N LYS A 79 -52.39 44.57 9.58
CA LYS A 79 -53.43 44.38 10.62
C LYS A 79 -53.46 42.95 11.20
N SER A 80 -53.05 41.94 10.41
CA SER A 80 -52.96 40.54 10.84
C SER A 80 -51.65 40.15 11.53
N GLY A 81 -50.67 41.06 11.62
CA GLY A 81 -49.35 40.81 12.20
C GLY A 81 -48.45 39.83 11.43
N ARG A 82 -48.97 39.12 10.42
CA ARG A 82 -48.25 38.10 9.65
C ARG A 82 -47.90 38.63 8.26
N VAL A 83 -46.61 38.85 8.02
CA VAL A 83 -46.09 39.28 6.72
C VAL A 83 -45.85 38.04 5.86
N TRP A 84 -46.60 37.90 4.77
CA TRP A 84 -46.55 36.70 3.91
C TRP A 84 -45.37 36.66 2.93
N LYS A 85 -44.64 37.78 2.75
CA LYS A 85 -43.50 37.92 1.83
C LYS A 85 -42.37 38.72 2.49
N ASP A 86 -41.16 38.15 2.52
CA ASP A 86 -39.98 38.86 3.00
C ASP A 86 -39.55 39.94 2.00
N ARG A 87 -39.58 41.20 2.42
CA ARG A 87 -39.16 42.33 1.57
C ARG A 87 -37.65 42.35 1.29
N ASN A 88 -36.87 41.62 2.09
CA ASN A 88 -35.40 41.58 2.03
C ASN A 88 -34.82 40.41 1.20
N LYS A 89 -35.64 39.69 0.42
CA LYS A 89 -35.11 38.69 -0.50
C LYS A 89 -34.42 39.40 -1.66
N GLN A 90 -33.09 39.32 -1.70
CA GLN A 90 -32.28 39.87 -2.78
C GLN A 90 -32.78 39.31 -4.11
N ARG A 91 -32.85 40.16 -5.14
CA ARG A 91 -33.32 39.75 -6.47
C ARG A 91 -32.37 38.70 -7.03
N PHE A 92 -32.85 37.78 -7.87
CA PHE A 92 -32.01 36.78 -8.53
C PHE A 92 -30.88 37.41 -9.38
N SER A 93 -31.02 38.68 -9.78
CA SER A 93 -29.96 39.47 -10.42
C SER A 93 -28.76 39.79 -9.52
N ALA A 94 -28.91 39.68 -8.20
CA ALA A 94 -27.82 39.81 -7.24
C ALA A 94 -27.00 38.51 -7.10
N LEU A 95 -27.51 37.38 -7.62
CA LEU A 95 -26.74 36.15 -7.73
C LEU A 95 -25.68 36.36 -8.82
N VAL A 96 -24.42 36.54 -8.40
CA VAL A 96 -23.28 36.63 -9.32
C VAL A 96 -23.24 35.34 -10.14
N ARG A 97 -23.52 35.46 -11.44
CA ARG A 97 -23.38 34.36 -12.38
C ARG A 97 -21.91 34.30 -12.80
N ASP A 98 -21.18 33.37 -12.21
CA ASP A 98 -19.80 33.12 -12.65
C ASP A 98 -19.79 32.81 -14.14
N LYS A 99 -18.87 33.47 -14.86
CA LYS A 99 -18.59 33.14 -16.26
C LYS A 99 -18.19 31.66 -16.29
N PRO A 100 -18.90 30.79 -17.02
CA PRO A 100 -18.44 29.42 -17.15
C PRO A 100 -17.02 29.47 -17.71
N LEU A 101 -16.09 28.81 -17.02
CA LEU A 101 -14.70 28.76 -17.45
C LEU A 101 -14.64 27.97 -18.77
N CYS A 102 -14.77 28.68 -19.89
CA CYS A 102 -14.68 28.08 -21.22
C CYS A 102 -13.23 27.70 -21.49
N SER A 103 -12.79 26.55 -20.97
CA SER A 103 -11.52 25.95 -21.35
C SER A 103 -11.57 25.55 -22.83
N SER A 104 -10.51 25.87 -23.57
CA SER A 104 -10.35 25.42 -24.95
C SER A 104 -10.29 23.89 -25.01
N TRP A 105 -10.64 23.32 -26.17
CA TRP A 105 -10.63 21.87 -26.40
C TRP A 105 -9.27 21.23 -26.08
N GLU A 106 -8.19 21.90 -26.47
CA GLU A 106 -6.82 21.49 -26.17
C GLU A 106 -6.56 21.33 -24.67
N LYS A 107 -6.99 22.29 -23.84
CA LYS A 107 -6.87 22.20 -22.38
C LYS A 107 -7.68 21.04 -21.80
N LYS A 108 -8.81 20.69 -22.42
CA LYS A 108 -9.61 19.51 -22.01
C LYS A 108 -8.89 18.21 -22.35
N MET A 109 -8.24 18.16 -23.52
CA MET A 109 -7.46 17.00 -23.93
C MET A 109 -6.22 16.81 -23.06
N GLU A 110 -5.52 17.90 -22.73
CA GLU A 110 -4.36 17.84 -21.85
C GLU A 110 -4.75 17.36 -20.44
N ALA A 111 -5.80 17.94 -19.85
CA ALA A 111 -6.32 17.47 -18.57
C ALA A 111 -6.80 16.01 -18.60
N LYS A 112 -7.24 15.50 -19.76
CA LYS A 112 -7.59 14.09 -19.93
C LYS A 112 -6.34 13.21 -19.94
N ARG A 113 -5.29 13.60 -20.68
CA ARG A 113 -4.00 12.90 -20.72
C ARG A 113 -3.37 12.84 -19.32
N GLU A 114 -3.30 13.97 -18.62
CA GLU A 114 -2.77 14.03 -17.26
C GLU A 114 -3.53 13.09 -16.31
N LYS A 115 -4.87 13.10 -16.37
CA LYS A 115 -5.70 12.18 -15.58
C LYS A 115 -5.43 10.72 -15.92
N GLU A 116 -5.22 10.39 -17.18
CA GLU A 116 -4.88 9.02 -17.60
C GLU A 116 -3.50 8.59 -17.08
N LEU A 117 -2.50 9.46 -17.12
CA LEU A 117 -1.17 9.20 -16.58
C LEU A 117 -1.22 8.97 -15.06
N VAL A 118 -1.92 9.84 -14.32
CA VAL A 118 -2.11 9.70 -12.87
C VAL A 118 -2.83 8.39 -12.53
N LYS A 119 -3.86 8.02 -13.30
CA LYS A 119 -4.56 6.73 -13.12
C LYS A 119 -3.62 5.56 -13.33
N LYS A 120 -2.86 5.54 -14.43
CA LYS A 120 -1.88 4.47 -14.72
C LYS A 120 -0.87 4.33 -13.57
N TYR A 121 -0.32 5.44 -13.11
CA TYR A 121 0.61 5.44 -12.00
C TYR A 121 -0.02 4.92 -10.69
N SER A 122 -1.25 5.33 -10.39
CA SER A 122 -1.98 4.84 -9.21
C SER A 122 -2.28 3.34 -9.26
N VAL A 123 -2.49 2.80 -10.46
CA VAL A 123 -2.71 1.36 -10.70
C VAL A 123 -1.41 0.61 -10.50
N GLN A 124 -0.30 1.06 -11.08
CA GLN A 124 1.03 0.46 -10.88
C GLN A 124 1.39 0.35 -9.39
N LEU A 125 1.21 1.44 -8.61
CA LEU A 125 1.46 1.40 -7.17
C LEU A 125 0.60 0.40 -6.40
N LYS A 126 -0.63 0.12 -6.86
CA LYS A 126 -1.49 -0.88 -6.25
C LYS A 126 -1.07 -2.29 -6.64
N GLU A 127 -0.71 -2.49 -7.89
CA GLU A 127 -0.21 -3.76 -8.43
C GLU A 127 1.09 -4.17 -7.74
N ASP A 128 2.04 -3.25 -7.57
CA ASP A 128 3.30 -3.51 -6.87
C ASP A 128 3.06 -3.96 -5.41
N LYS A 129 2.18 -3.25 -4.70
CA LYS A 129 1.77 -3.62 -3.34
C LYS A 129 1.05 -4.95 -3.28
N ALA A 130 0.23 -5.27 -4.27
CA ALA A 130 -0.48 -6.55 -4.36
C ALA A 130 0.51 -7.69 -4.61
N ARG A 131 1.44 -7.51 -5.56
CA ARG A 131 2.51 -8.47 -5.86
C ARG A 131 3.38 -8.78 -4.64
N GLU A 132 3.81 -7.75 -3.90
CA GLU A 132 4.62 -7.96 -2.70
C GLU A 132 3.86 -8.79 -1.63
N LYS A 133 2.56 -8.52 -1.46
CA LYS A 133 1.71 -9.29 -0.54
C LYS A 133 1.50 -10.73 -1.01
N GLU A 134 1.26 -10.94 -2.30
CA GLU A 134 1.12 -12.27 -2.87
C GLU A 134 2.40 -13.10 -2.75
N GLU A 135 3.57 -12.50 -2.97
CA GLU A 135 4.86 -13.17 -2.80
C GLU A 135 5.10 -13.57 -1.34
N LYS A 136 4.79 -12.69 -0.39
CA LYS A 136 4.83 -13.00 1.06
C LYS A 136 3.87 -14.14 1.41
N ARG A 137 2.66 -14.12 0.85
CA ARG A 137 1.65 -15.17 1.04
C ARG A 137 2.13 -16.51 0.49
N LYS A 138 2.61 -16.54 -0.76
CA LYS A 138 3.17 -17.74 -1.40
C LYS A 138 4.33 -18.32 -0.59
N ARG A 139 5.25 -17.47 -0.11
CA ARG A 139 6.36 -17.89 0.75
C ARG A 139 5.87 -18.50 2.07
N HIS A 140 4.82 -17.92 2.66
CA HIS A 140 4.23 -18.47 3.89
C HIS A 140 3.56 -19.82 3.65
N GLU A 141 2.78 -19.93 2.56
CA GLU A 141 2.12 -21.18 2.16
C GLU A 141 3.15 -22.28 1.86
N GLU A 142 4.24 -21.96 1.17
CA GLU A 142 5.35 -22.90 0.92
C GLU A 142 6.03 -23.33 2.22
N ASN A 143 6.28 -22.38 3.14
CA ASN A 143 6.85 -22.69 4.45
C ASN A 143 5.94 -23.60 5.29
N LEU A 144 4.63 -23.37 5.25
CA LEU A 144 3.64 -24.22 5.91
C LEU A 144 3.59 -25.61 5.28
N LYS A 145 3.59 -25.71 3.95
CA LYS A 145 3.65 -27.01 3.24
C LYS A 145 4.91 -27.78 3.62
N ARG A 146 6.07 -27.12 3.60
CA ARG A 146 7.35 -27.70 4.03
C ARG A 146 7.32 -28.14 5.49
N ARG A 147 6.68 -27.38 6.38
CA ARG A 147 6.52 -27.77 7.79
C ARG A 147 5.62 -28.99 7.93
N ALA A 148 4.47 -29.02 7.24
CA ALA A 148 3.57 -30.17 7.24
C ALA A 148 4.24 -31.44 6.69
N GLU A 149 5.03 -31.33 5.62
CA GLU A 149 5.81 -32.45 5.09
C GLU A 149 6.91 -32.88 6.07
N ASN A 150 7.58 -31.95 6.74
CA ASN A 150 8.56 -32.25 7.77
C ASN A 150 7.93 -32.90 8.99
N GLU A 151 6.71 -32.50 9.38
CA GLU A 151 5.93 -33.15 10.43
C GLU A 151 5.58 -34.58 10.03
N ARG A 152 5.12 -34.81 8.80
CA ARG A 152 4.88 -36.16 8.27
C ARG A 152 6.15 -37.01 8.22
N LYS A 153 7.30 -36.41 7.87
CA LYS A 153 8.61 -37.07 7.87
C LYS A 153 9.14 -37.33 9.28
N ALA A 154 8.91 -36.42 10.22
CA ALA A 154 9.26 -36.59 11.63
C ALA A 154 8.35 -37.63 12.31
N GLU A 155 7.10 -37.73 11.86
CA GLU A 155 6.15 -38.79 12.22
C GLU A 155 6.51 -40.13 11.57
N VAL A 156 7.56 -40.22 10.74
CA VAL A 156 8.07 -41.53 10.25
C VAL A 156 8.64 -42.30 11.45
N VAL A 157 7.76 -43.09 12.06
CA VAL A 157 8.05 -43.96 13.19
C VAL A 157 8.87 -45.15 12.71
N GLN A 158 9.98 -45.44 13.40
CA GLN A 158 10.65 -46.71 13.25
C GLN A 158 9.80 -47.82 13.89
N VAL A 159 9.08 -48.59 13.07
CA VAL A 159 8.22 -49.68 13.56
C VAL A 159 9.08 -50.79 14.17
N ILE A 160 8.94 -51.00 15.48
CA ILE A 160 9.61 -52.08 16.20
C ILE A 160 8.76 -53.35 16.09
N ARG A 161 9.07 -54.20 15.10
CA ARG A 161 8.32 -55.46 14.85
C ARG A 161 8.62 -56.57 15.83
N ASN A 162 9.83 -56.60 16.40
CA ASN A 162 10.28 -57.70 17.26
C ASN A 162 10.16 -57.31 18.74
N THR A 163 9.36 -58.06 19.50
CA THR A 163 9.10 -57.83 20.92
C THR A 163 10.32 -58.07 21.80
N THR A 164 11.24 -58.96 21.38
CA THR A 164 12.50 -59.20 22.09
C THR A 164 13.41 -57.97 22.07
N LYS A 165 13.33 -57.14 21.03
CA LYS A 165 14.10 -55.89 20.91
C LYS A 165 13.68 -54.88 21.99
N ILE A 166 12.37 -54.74 22.23
CA ILE A 166 11.84 -53.87 23.30
C ILE A 166 12.33 -54.34 24.67
N LYS A 167 12.30 -55.66 24.91
CA LYS A 167 12.74 -56.25 26.18
C LYS A 167 14.25 -56.10 26.42
N ARG A 168 15.07 -56.09 25.38
CA ARG A 168 16.54 -55.93 25.46
C ARG A 168 17.00 -54.47 25.53
N MET A 169 16.12 -53.51 25.28
CA MET A 169 16.49 -52.09 25.24
C MET A 169 16.64 -51.46 26.63
N LYS A 170 17.50 -50.44 26.72
CA LYS A 170 17.76 -49.72 27.97
C LYS A 170 16.55 -48.85 28.35
N LYS A 171 16.25 -48.74 29.66
CA LYS A 171 15.10 -47.97 30.19
C LYS A 171 14.99 -46.53 29.68
N LYS A 172 16.11 -45.84 29.42
CA LYS A 172 16.11 -44.48 28.83
C LYS A 172 15.62 -44.43 27.37
N GLN A 173 15.89 -45.48 26.59
CA GLN A 173 15.42 -45.58 25.20
C GLN A 173 13.92 -45.90 25.15
N LEU A 174 13.42 -46.72 26.08
CA LEU A 174 11.97 -47.01 26.21
C LEU A 174 11.13 -45.74 26.47
N ARG A 175 11.68 -44.73 27.15
CA ARG A 175 11.00 -43.43 27.38
C ARG A 175 10.81 -42.60 26.11
N LYS A 176 11.60 -42.85 25.06
CA LYS A 176 11.51 -42.15 23.77
C LYS A 176 10.53 -42.84 22.80
N ILE A 177 10.06 -44.04 23.12
CA ILE A 177 9.16 -44.82 22.27
C ILE A 177 7.73 -44.46 22.65
N GLU A 178 7.00 -43.83 21.73
CA GLU A 178 5.55 -43.65 21.83
C GLU A 178 4.83 -44.86 21.22
N LYS A 179 3.73 -45.29 21.84
CA LYS A 179 2.88 -46.36 21.29
C LYS A 179 1.92 -45.73 20.28
N ARG A 180 2.16 -45.96 18.98
CA ARG A 180 1.29 -45.55 17.87
C ARG A 180 0.86 -46.77 17.07
N ASP A 181 -0.44 -46.92 16.82
CA ASP A 181 -0.98 -48.02 16.03
C ASP A 181 -0.77 -47.77 14.53
N THR A 182 0.38 -48.22 14.02
CA THR A 182 0.77 -48.11 12.60
C THR A 182 0.53 -49.40 11.81
N LEU A 183 -0.08 -50.41 12.44
CA LEU A 183 -0.25 -51.77 11.91
C LEU A 183 -1.12 -51.79 10.63
N ALA A 184 -2.14 -50.92 10.57
CA ALA A 184 -3.02 -50.77 9.42
C ALA A 184 -2.32 -50.22 8.15
N MET A 185 -1.37 -49.29 8.32
CA MET A 185 -0.57 -48.73 7.22
C MET A 185 0.40 -49.77 6.64
N LEU A 186 0.99 -50.61 7.51
CA LEU A 186 1.94 -51.64 7.09
C LEU A 186 1.26 -52.83 6.39
N GLN A 187 0.06 -53.23 6.80
CA GLN A 187 -0.70 -54.29 6.14
C GLN A 187 -1.16 -53.90 4.73
N LYS A 188 -1.41 -52.60 4.49
CA LYS A 188 -1.82 -52.07 3.18
C LYS A 188 -0.68 -52.03 2.17
N SER A 189 0.56 -51.87 2.62
CA SER A 189 1.75 -51.72 1.76
C SER A 189 2.46 -53.03 1.43
N GLN A 190 2.08 -54.17 2.03
CA GLN A 190 2.65 -55.47 1.67
C GLN A 190 2.15 -55.91 0.29
N PRO A 191 3.03 -56.04 -0.73
CA PRO A 191 2.63 -56.68 -1.98
C PRO A 191 2.31 -58.15 -1.67
N ARG A 192 1.11 -58.59 -2.06
CA ARG A 192 0.74 -60.01 -1.98
C ARG A 192 1.69 -60.80 -2.88
N ASN A 193 2.70 -61.45 -2.29
CA ASN A 193 3.67 -62.25 -3.05
C ASN A 193 2.97 -63.51 -3.61
N PRO A 194 2.80 -63.65 -4.93
CA PRO A 194 2.04 -64.76 -5.53
C PRO A 194 2.74 -66.12 -5.41
N LYS A 195 4.00 -66.19 -4.95
CA LYS A 195 4.75 -67.46 -4.85
C LYS A 195 4.44 -68.32 -3.61
N ALA A 196 3.77 -67.78 -2.59
CA ALA A 196 3.43 -68.54 -1.38
C ALA A 196 2.20 -69.45 -1.54
N ALA A 197 1.34 -69.22 -2.54
CA ALA A 197 0.09 -69.96 -2.72
C ALA A 197 0.23 -71.35 -3.39
N ARG A 198 1.40 -71.70 -3.94
CA ARG A 198 1.59 -72.94 -4.73
C ARG A 198 2.22 -74.12 -3.97
N LYS A 199 2.61 -73.95 -2.71
CA LYS A 199 3.34 -74.97 -1.92
C LYS A 199 2.49 -75.72 -0.88
N GLY A 200 1.17 -75.53 -0.88
CA GLY A 200 0.26 -76.13 0.12
C GLY A 200 -0.55 -77.34 -0.33
N GLY A 201 -0.30 -77.92 -1.51
CA GLY A 201 -1.09 -79.03 -2.03
C GLY A 201 -0.24 -80.14 -2.63
N LYS A 202 0.19 -81.09 -1.80
CA LYS A 202 0.37 -82.53 -2.12
C LYS A 202 1.03 -83.23 -0.96
N GLY A 203 0.29 -84.11 -0.30
CA GLY A 203 0.86 -85.11 0.60
C GLY A 203 -0.09 -85.56 1.70
N ASP A 204 -1.17 -86.24 1.35
CA ASP A 204 -1.78 -87.25 2.22
C ASP A 204 -2.13 -88.44 1.31
N LYS A 205 -1.59 -89.60 1.67
CA LYS A 205 -1.82 -90.92 1.08
C LYS A 205 -2.32 -91.80 2.21
#